data_AF-A0A929RSN5-F1
#
_entry.id   AF-A0A929RSN5-F1
#
_cell.length_a   1.000
_cell.length_b   1.000
_cell.length_c   1.000
_cell.angle_alpha   90.00
_cell.angle_beta   90.00
_cell.angle_gamma   90.00
#
_symmetry.space_group_name_H-M   'P 1'
#
loop_
_entity.id
_entity.type
_entity.pdbx_description
1 polymer ?
#
loop_
_entity_poly.entity_id
_entity_poly.type
_entity_poly.pdbx_seq_one_letter_code
_entity_poly.pdbx_strand_id
1 'polypeptide(L)' 'WYVDRFLKLRATAFSREDSFFKTYASLTDTEAVSTAHMVWNAINLPNLRENIQPTRERATLIFTKGANHRVESLAIRKD' A
#
# COMPACT_ATOMS: atom_id res chain seq x y z
N TRP A 1 5.29 -0.66 -4.45
CA TRP A 1 4.05 -1.42 -4.16
C TRP A 1 2.81 -0.56 -4.02
N TYR A 2 2.68 0.32 -3.01
CA TYR A 2 1.45 1.10 -2.81
C TYR A 2 1.09 1.93 -4.06
N VAL A 3 2.06 2.68 -4.60
CA VAL A 3 1.90 3.49 -5.82
C VAL A 3 1.50 2.61 -7.01
N ASP A 4 2.22 1.51 -7.25
CA ASP A 4 1.89 0.58 -8.34
C ASP A 4 0.47 0.02 -8.22
N ARG A 5 0.03 -0.30 -7.00
CA ARG A 5 -1.32 -0.78 -6.73
C ARG A 5 -2.36 0.32 -6.97
N PHE A 6 -2.08 1.55 -6.55
CA PHE A 6 -2.95 2.70 -6.80
C PHE A 6 -3.16 2.92 -8.30
N LEU A 7 -2.08 2.89 -9.09
CA LEU A 7 -2.15 3.05 -10.54
C LEU A 7 -2.92 1.91 -11.22
N LYS A 8 -2.72 0.66 -10.79
CA LYS A 8 -3.50 -0.49 -11.28
C LYS A 8 -5.00 -0.33 -10.99
N LEU A 9 -5.36 0.13 -9.79
CA LEU A 9 -6.76 0.38 -9.43
C LEU A 9 -7.35 1.53 -10.25
N ARG A 10 -6.60 2.61 -10.45
CA ARG A 10 -6.97 3.72 -11.36
C ARG A 10 -7.20 3.21 -12.79
N ALA A 11 -6.33 2.37 -13.33
CA ALA A 11 -6.47 1.83 -14.68
C ALA A 11 -7.76 1.00 -14.84
N THR A 12 -8.19 0.28 -13.79
CA THR A 12 -9.46 -0.46 -13.81
C THR A 12 -10.70 0.42 -13.67
N ALA A 13 -10.56 1.71 -13.32
CA ALA A 13 -11.70 2.61 -13.13
C ALA A 13 -12.46 2.90 -14.44
N PHE A 14 -11.81 2.75 -15.59
CA PHE A 14 -12.43 2.96 -16.90
C PHE A 14 -13.43 1.86 -17.28
N SER A 15 -13.29 0.65 -16.72
CA SER A 15 -14.18 -0.49 -17.03
C SER A 15 -15.30 -0.69 -16.01
N ARG A 16 -15.36 0.11 -14.94
CA ARG A 16 -16.32 -0.03 -13.85
C ARG A 16 -17.01 1.28 -13.52
N GLU A 17 -18.30 1.38 -13.84
CA GLU A 17 -19.03 2.64 -13.70
C GLU A 17 -19.15 3.15 -12.26
N ASP A 18 -19.13 2.25 -11.30
CA ASP A 18 -19.26 2.48 -9.86
C ASP A 18 -17.91 2.64 -9.13
N SER A 19 -16.79 2.65 -9.86
CA SER A 19 -15.47 2.69 -9.23
C SER A 19 -15.18 4.03 -8.57
N PHE A 20 -14.88 4.01 -7.27
CA PHE A 20 -14.35 5.17 -6.54
C PHE A 20 -13.12 5.80 -7.23
N PHE A 21 -12.29 4.96 -7.87
CA PHE A 21 -11.07 5.41 -8.54
C PHE A 21 -11.33 6.23 -9.82
N LYS A 22 -12.59 6.37 -10.27
CA LYS A 22 -12.95 7.34 -11.31
C LYS A 22 -12.56 8.76 -10.94
N THR A 23 -12.56 9.09 -9.65
CA THR A 23 -12.11 10.39 -9.12
C THR A 23 -10.69 10.74 -9.55
N TYR A 24 -9.85 9.74 -9.85
CA TYR A 24 -8.47 9.90 -10.28
C TYR A 24 -8.27 9.63 -11.78
N ALA A 25 -9.32 9.31 -12.53
CA ALA A 25 -9.20 8.89 -13.93
C ALA A 25 -8.62 9.98 -14.83
N SER A 26 -8.98 11.24 -14.57
CA SER A 26 -8.57 12.41 -15.36
C SER A 26 -7.12 12.88 -15.10
N LEU A 27 -6.48 12.41 -14.03
CA LEU A 27 -5.09 12.76 -13.74
C LEU A 27 -4.18 12.21 -14.82
N THR A 28 -3.12 12.92 -15.18
CA THR A 28 -2.01 12.32 -15.92
C THR A 28 -1.32 11.26 -15.08
N ASP A 29 -0.50 10.40 -15.69
CA ASP A 29 0.23 9.37 -14.94
C ASP A 29 1.17 9.98 -13.90
N THR A 30 1.84 11.09 -14.24
CA THR A 30 2.70 11.84 -13.31
C THR A 30 1.91 12.40 -12.13
N GLU A 31 0.74 12.99 -12.37
CA GLU A 31 -0.13 13.52 -11.32
C GLU A 31 -0.70 12.40 -10.44
N ALA A 32 -1.05 11.25 -11.03
CA ALA A 32 -1.54 10.10 -10.30
C ALA A 32 -0.45 9.50 -9.39
N VAL A 33 0.80 9.42 -9.87
CA VAL A 33 1.96 9.03 -9.05
C VAL A 33 2.18 10.01 -7.91
N SER A 34 2.19 11.32 -8.19
CA SER A 34 2.35 12.37 -7.18
C SER A 34 1.26 12.29 -6.11
N THR A 35 0.00 12.12 -6.54
CA THR A 35 -1.15 11.95 -5.65
C THR A 35 -1.01 10.69 -4.79
N ALA A 36 -0.62 9.57 -5.37
CA ALA A 36 -0.39 8.33 -4.61
C ALA A 36 0.71 8.50 -3.56
N HIS A 37 1.80 9.20 -3.88
CA HIS A 37 2.86 9.53 -2.92
C HIS A 37 2.37 10.45 -1.81
N MET A 38 1.59 11.48 -2.14
CA MET A 38 0.97 12.37 -1.15
C MET A 38 0.11 11.58 -0.16
N VAL A 39 -0.82 10.75 -0.68
CA VAL A 39 -1.69 9.91 0.16
C VAL A 39 -0.87 8.95 1.02
N TRP A 40 0.18 8.34 0.47
CA TRP A 40 1.06 7.47 1.23
C TRP A 40 1.74 8.22 2.38
N ASN A 41 2.37 9.35 2.09
CA ASN A 41 3.16 10.10 3.07
C ASN A 41 2.30 10.79 4.13
N ALA A 42 1.11 11.27 3.77
CA ALA A 42 0.24 12.01 4.68
C ALA A 42 -0.69 11.12 5.51
N ILE A 43 -1.05 9.92 5.01
CA ILE A 43 -2.08 9.09 5.65
C ILE A 43 -1.53 7.72 6.03
N ASN A 44 -1.04 6.95 5.05
CA ASN A 44 -0.71 5.54 5.29
C ASN A 44 0.61 5.34 6.05
N LEU A 45 1.62 6.19 5.79
CA LEU A 45 2.92 6.10 6.45
C LEU A 45 2.85 6.51 7.93
N PRO A 46 2.17 7.63 8.31
CA PRO A 46 1.93 7.93 9.72
C PRO A 46 1.18 6.79 10.41
N ASN A 47 0.09 6.30 9.81
CA ASN A 47 -0.66 5.18 10.36
C ASN A 47 0.20 3.90 10.52
N LEU A 48 1.07 3.62 9.55
CA LEU A 48 2.01 2.50 9.66
C LEU A 48 2.95 2.68 10.85
N ARG A 49 3.57 3.86 11.01
CA ARG A 49 4.57 4.10 12.06
C ARG A 49 3.97 4.20 13.45
N GLU A 50 2.83 4.88 13.57
CA GLU A 50 2.23 5.25 14.85
C GLU A 50 1.31 4.16 15.40
N ASN A 51 0.60 3.43 14.52
CA ASN A 51 -0.47 2.53 14.94
C ASN A 51 -0.21 1.05 14.58
N ILE A 52 0.31 0.76 13.38
CA ILE A 52 0.43 -0.63 12.89
C ILE A 52 1.78 -1.26 13.29
N GLN A 53 2.89 -0.61 13.00
CA GLN A 53 4.23 -1.13 13.29
C GLN A 53 4.45 -1.41 14.78
N PRO A 54 3.97 -0.60 15.74
CA PRO A 54 4.13 -0.88 17.17
C PRO A 54 3.44 -2.16 17.63
N THR A 55 2.48 -2.69 16.88
CA THR A 55 1.82 -3.97 17.23
C THR A 55 2.54 -5.18 16.65
N ARG A 56 3.59 -5.00 15.85
CA ARG A 56 4.31 -6.10 15.15
C ARG A 56 4.80 -7.19 16.10
N GLU A 57 5.40 -6.81 17.23
CA GLU A 57 5.99 -7.76 18.19
C GLU A 57 4.95 -8.60 18.94
N ARG A 58 3.65 -8.26 18.82
CA ARG A 58 2.56 -9.05 19.40
C ARG A 58 2.16 -10.24 18.52
N ALA A 59 2.58 -10.24 17.25
CA ALA A 59 2.22 -11.29 16.30
C ALA A 59 2.88 -12.64 16.67
N THR A 60 2.15 -13.73 16.47
CA THR A 60 2.70 -15.09 16.62
C THR A 60 3.75 -15.41 15.56
N LEU A 61 3.56 -14.86 14.35
CA LEU A 61 4.42 -15.08 13.19
C LEU A 61 4.65 -13.78 12.44
N ILE A 62 5.91 -13.48 12.13
CA ILE A 62 6.31 -12.31 11.35
C ILE A 62 6.99 -12.79 10.07
N PHE A 63 6.43 -12.40 8.92
CA PHE A 63 7.04 -12.60 7.59
C PHE A 63 7.71 -11.30 7.14
N THR A 64 8.99 -11.37 6.80
CA THR A 64 9.71 -10.25 6.19
C THR A 64 9.79 -10.46 4.69
N LYS A 65 9.25 -9.51 3.92
CA LYS A 65 9.27 -9.53 2.46
C LYS A 65 10.46 -8.72 1.94
N GLY A 66 11.14 -9.24 0.92
CA GLY A 66 12.13 -8.55 0.12
C GLY A 66 11.53 -7.66 -0.97
N ALA A 67 12.41 -7.07 -1.78
CA ALA A 67 12.07 -6.09 -2.81
C ALA A 67 11.03 -6.59 -3.83
N ASN A 68 11.09 -7.87 -4.22
CA ASN A 68 10.19 -8.48 -5.21
C ASN A 68 9.02 -9.23 -4.58
N HIS A 69 8.60 -8.84 -3.37
CA HIS A 69 7.54 -9.49 -2.59
C HIS A 69 7.78 -10.95 -2.17
N ARG A 70 8.96 -11.51 -2.46
CA ARG A 70 9.38 -12.81 -1.92
C ARG A 70 9.59 -12.69 -0.41
N VAL A 71 9.20 -13.72 0.34
CA VAL A 71 9.55 -13.84 1.75
C VAL A 71 11.04 -14.16 1.87
N GLU A 72 11.77 -13.35 2.63
CA GLU A 72 13.20 -13.53 2.87
C GLU A 72 13.49 -14.09 4.26
N SER A 73 12.66 -13.78 5.24
CA SER A 73 12.78 -14.33 6.59
C SER A 73 11.44 -14.51 7.27
N LEU A 74 11.47 -15.38 8.28
CA LEU A 74 10.32 -15.76 9.09
C LEU A 74 10.75 -15.84 10.55
N ALA A 75 10.01 -15.20 11.44
CA ALA A 75 10.22 -15.26 12.88
C ALA A 75 8.93 -15.78 13.56
N ILE A 76 9.07 -16.86 14.33
CA ILE A 76 7.99 -17.46 15.12
C ILE A 76 8.26 -17.15 16.59
N ARG A 77 7.25 -16.67 17.31
CA ARG A 77 7.34 -16.56 18.77
C ARG A 77 7.36 -17.96 19.37
N LYS A 78 8.38 -18.28 20.16
CA LYS A 78 8.40 -19.48 20.99
C LYS A 78 7.64 -19.16 22.27
N ASP A 79 6.61 -19.96 22.56
CA ASP A 79 5.90 -19.92 23.84
C ASP A 79 6.76 -20.52 24.97
#